data_AF-A0A7X7IJG0-F1
#
_entry.id   AF-A0A7X7IJG0-F1
#
_cell.length_a   1.000
_cell.length_b   1.000
_cell.length_c   1.000
_cell.angle_alpha   90.00
_cell.angle_beta   90.00
_cell.angle_gamma   90.00
#
_symmetry.space_group_name_H-M   'P 1'
#
loop_
_entity.id
_entity.type
_entity.pdbx_description
1 polymer ?
#
loop_
_entity_poly.entity_id
_entity_poly.type
_entity_poly.pdbx_seq_one_letter_code
_entity_poly.pdbx_strand_id
1 'polypeptide(L)'
;VPQSLIEVIKQARLDRAEYKPGDTARVDMILTRMRGPEFVHTVEFTVPDDLPDGSYSLSVGGLQTAMRADRQSNPHLYKPDTVNDLYNMIKRVLTFRSDRFYLALDSRETGLGVRRHGLSNLPSSKLSQLEQADPSLTQKFTTMRLEQVADKYVVSGNSQLQLVIARNK
;
A
#
# COMPACT_ATOMS: atom_id res chain seq x y z
N VAL A 1 -2.93 14.77 -27.61
CA VAL A 1 -2.41 13.94 -26.49
C VAL A 1 -2.20 14.88 -25.31
N PRO A 2 -2.86 14.73 -24.16
CA PRO A 2 -2.54 15.59 -23.02
C PRO A 2 -1.09 15.30 -22.64
N GLN A 3 -0.26 16.34 -22.56
CA GLN A 3 1.08 16.23 -21.98
C GLN A 3 0.90 15.76 -20.53
N SER A 4 1.15 14.48 -20.27
CA SER A 4 1.20 13.95 -18.92
C SER A 4 2.38 14.60 -18.21
N LEU A 5 2.12 15.65 -17.43
CA LEU A 5 3.10 16.26 -16.56
C LEU A 5 3.48 15.23 -15.50
N ILE A 6 4.75 14.82 -15.49
CA ILE A 6 5.28 13.98 -14.42
C ILE A 6 5.49 14.89 -13.21
N GLU A 7 4.78 14.57 -12.14
CA GLU A 7 4.87 15.25 -10.85
C GLU A 7 5.68 14.38 -9.88
N VAL A 8 6.64 14.96 -9.18
CA VAL A 8 7.46 14.25 -8.20
C VAL A 8 7.01 14.65 -6.80
N ILE A 9 6.72 13.65 -5.96
CA ILE A 9 6.44 13.89 -4.54
C ILE A 9 7.74 14.27 -3.83
N LYS A 10 7.76 15.45 -3.22
CA LYS A 10 8.85 15.89 -2.34
C LYS A 10 8.59 15.50 -0.90
N GLN A 11 7.38 15.75 -0.45
CA GLN A 11 6.96 15.54 0.93
C GLN A 11 5.46 15.34 0.97
N ALA A 12 4.97 14.60 1.97
CA ALA A 12 3.58 14.59 2.35
C ALA A 12 3.45 14.95 3.84
N ARG A 13 2.29 15.45 4.22
CA ARG A 13 1.92 15.72 5.62
C ARG A 13 0.45 15.39 5.85
N LEU A 14 0.16 14.97 7.07
CA LEU A 14 -1.20 14.80 7.57
C LEU A 14 -1.70 16.12 8.18
N ASP A 15 -3.01 16.38 8.10
CA ASP A 15 -3.63 17.54 8.75
C ASP A 15 -3.61 17.45 10.28
N ARG A 16 -3.71 16.23 10.80
CA ARG A 16 -3.65 15.91 12.23
C ARG A 16 -2.61 14.83 12.51
N ALA A 17 -2.13 14.79 13.75
CA ALA A 17 -1.25 13.73 14.23
C ALA A 17 -2.03 12.48 14.69
N GLU A 18 -3.29 12.65 15.08
CA GLU A 18 -4.13 11.64 15.75
C GLU A 18 -5.53 11.62 15.14
N TYR A 19 -6.06 10.42 14.91
CA TYR A 19 -7.34 10.16 14.26
C TYR A 19 -8.12 9.08 15.00
N LYS A 20 -9.45 9.13 14.87
CA LYS A 20 -10.32 8.03 15.27
C LYS A 20 -10.54 7.07 14.09
N PRO A 21 -10.83 5.79 14.34
CA PRO A 21 -11.37 4.92 13.31
C PRO A 21 -12.63 5.56 12.68
N GLY A 22 -12.72 5.55 11.36
CA GLY A 22 -13.78 6.22 10.59
C GLY A 22 -13.52 7.69 10.27
N ASP A 23 -12.50 8.32 10.84
CA ASP A 23 -12.15 9.71 10.50
C ASP A 23 -11.67 9.82 9.05
N THR A 24 -11.95 10.95 8.41
CA THR A 24 -11.27 11.35 7.18
C THR A 24 -9.95 12.03 7.52
N ALA A 25 -8.84 11.45 7.06
CA ALA A 25 -7.52 12.05 7.09
C ALA A 25 -7.25 12.81 5.79
N ARG A 26 -6.73 14.02 5.92
CA ARG A 26 -6.36 14.86 4.79
C ARG A 26 -4.84 14.81 4.63
N VAL A 27 -4.40 14.29 3.49
CA VAL A 27 -2.98 14.20 3.14
C VAL A 27 -2.64 15.31 2.15
N ASP A 28 -1.85 16.28 2.60
CA ASP A 28 -1.28 17.30 1.73
C ASP A 28 0.06 16.81 1.20
N MET A 29 0.17 16.69 -0.13
CA MET A 29 1.39 16.34 -0.83
C MET A 29 2.00 17.58 -1.48
N ILE A 30 3.26 17.85 -1.21
CA ILE A 30 4.05 18.84 -1.92
C ILE A 30 4.64 18.15 -3.15
N LEU A 31 4.17 18.59 -4.32
CA LEU A 31 4.57 18.07 -5.62
C LEU A 31 5.43 19.09 -6.36
N THR A 32 6.37 18.61 -7.17
CA THR A 32 7.13 19.45 -8.09
C THR A 32 6.96 18.96 -9.52
N ARG A 33 6.60 19.88 -10.42
CA ARG A 33 6.66 19.66 -11.87
C ARG A 33 8.08 19.51 -12.32
N MET A 34 8.34 18.64 -13.30
CA MET A 34 9.61 18.67 -14.02
C MET A 34 9.82 20.07 -14.63
N ARG A 35 10.66 20.89 -13.97
CA ARG A 35 10.96 22.30 -14.31
C ARG A 35 9.83 23.29 -14.01
N GLY A 36 9.01 23.06 -12.99
CA GLY A 36 8.00 24.03 -12.55
C GLY A 36 8.01 24.30 -11.04
N PRO A 37 7.14 25.20 -10.56
CA PRO A 37 7.02 25.50 -9.15
C PRO A 37 6.47 24.30 -8.37
N GLU A 38 6.74 24.29 -7.07
CA GLU A 38 6.07 23.38 -6.16
C GLU A 38 4.60 23.80 -5.98
N PHE A 39 3.72 22.82 -5.80
CA PHE A 39 2.34 23.05 -5.46
C PHE A 39 1.82 21.97 -4.51
N VAL A 40 0.78 22.30 -3.75
CA VAL A 40 0.15 21.37 -2.82
C VAL A 40 -1.00 20.67 -3.53
N HIS A 41 -1.01 19.35 -3.46
CA HIS A 41 -2.13 18.52 -3.87
C HIS A 41 -2.65 17.76 -2.64
N THR A 42 -3.95 17.90 -2.36
CA THR A 42 -4.60 17.26 -1.22
C THR A 42 -5.36 16.04 -1.69
N VAL A 43 -5.18 14.92 -1.00
CA VAL A 43 -6.06 13.74 -1.09
C VAL A 43 -6.70 13.45 0.25
N GLU A 44 -7.89 12.88 0.21
CA GLU A 44 -8.62 12.42 1.39
C GLU A 44 -8.54 10.90 1.49
N PHE A 45 -8.45 10.41 2.72
CA PHE A 45 -8.33 9.00 3.07
C PHE A 45 -9.27 8.71 4.23
N THR A 46 -10.10 7.68 4.12
CA THR A 46 -10.94 7.29 5.24
C THR A 46 -10.20 6.28 6.10
N VAL A 47 -9.94 6.63 7.35
CA VAL A 47 -9.35 5.72 8.33
C VAL A 47 -10.32 4.55 8.55
N PRO A 48 -9.90 3.29 8.33
CA PRO A 48 -10.78 2.16 8.54
C PRO A 48 -11.30 2.03 9.98
N ASP A 49 -12.58 1.68 10.13
CA ASP A 49 -13.29 1.61 11.42
C ASP A 49 -12.77 0.50 12.36
N ASP A 50 -12.18 -0.54 11.79
CA ASP A 50 -11.70 -1.72 12.48
C ASP A 50 -10.24 -1.61 12.96
N LEU A 51 -9.56 -0.49 12.70
CA LEU A 51 -8.21 -0.29 13.21
C LEU A 51 -8.21 -0.20 14.75
N PRO A 52 -7.36 -1.00 15.43
CA PRO A 52 -7.07 -0.81 16.84
C PRO A 52 -6.28 0.48 17.09
N ASP A 53 -6.27 0.95 18.35
CA ASP A 53 -5.42 2.06 18.76
C ASP A 53 -3.93 1.72 18.54
N GLY A 54 -3.15 2.69 18.07
CA GLY A 54 -1.73 2.49 17.81
C GLY A 54 -1.17 3.38 16.70
N SER A 55 0.10 3.15 16.34
CA SER A 55 0.81 3.95 15.34
C SER A 55 1.03 3.21 14.03
N TYR A 56 0.43 3.67 12.96
CA TYR A 56 0.44 3.02 11.66
C TYR A 56 1.32 3.75 10.68
N SER A 57 1.80 3.01 9.69
CA SER A 57 2.65 3.53 8.62
C SER A 57 1.79 3.70 7.37
N LEU A 58 1.61 4.94 6.91
CA LEU A 58 0.87 5.26 5.69
C LEU A 58 1.84 5.69 4.59
N SER A 59 1.98 4.88 3.54
CA SER A 59 2.76 5.24 2.36
C SER A 59 1.84 5.92 1.34
N VAL A 60 2.27 7.05 0.79
CA VAL A 60 1.53 7.74 -0.28
C VAL A 60 2.42 7.90 -1.49
N GLY A 61 1.93 7.55 -2.68
CA GLY A 61 2.68 7.78 -3.90
C GLY A 61 1.99 7.33 -5.18
N GLY A 62 2.75 7.30 -6.27
CA GLY A 62 2.27 6.80 -7.56
C GLY A 62 2.29 5.28 -7.66
N LEU A 63 2.36 4.78 -8.90
CA LEU A 63 2.33 3.35 -9.25
C LEU A 63 3.28 2.46 -8.41
N GLN A 64 4.50 2.95 -8.12
CA GLN A 64 5.48 2.19 -7.34
C GLN A 64 5.01 1.90 -5.92
N THR A 65 4.23 2.79 -5.30
CA THR A 65 3.64 2.57 -3.98
C THR A 65 2.64 1.42 -4.03
N ALA A 66 1.76 1.39 -5.04
CA ALA A 66 0.81 0.31 -5.25
C ALA A 66 1.51 -1.04 -5.46
N MET A 67 2.49 -1.08 -6.37
CA MET A 67 3.23 -2.30 -6.68
C MET A 67 4.00 -2.83 -5.46
N ARG A 68 4.60 -1.94 -4.66
CA ARG A 68 5.29 -2.33 -3.43
C ARG A 68 4.31 -2.89 -2.40
N ALA A 69 3.19 -2.19 -2.18
CA ALA A 69 2.16 -2.61 -1.23
C ALA A 69 1.55 -3.98 -1.61
N ASP A 70 1.29 -4.17 -2.90
CA ASP A 70 0.75 -5.41 -3.43
C ASP A 70 1.72 -6.58 -3.29
N ARG A 71 2.99 -6.36 -3.63
CA ARG A 71 4.06 -7.35 -3.45
C ARG A 71 4.30 -7.68 -1.99
N GLN A 72 4.21 -6.69 -1.09
CA GLN A 72 4.33 -6.91 0.34
C GLN A 72 3.17 -7.75 0.88
N SER A 73 1.95 -7.54 0.38
CA SER A 73 0.76 -8.28 0.79
C SER A 73 0.66 -9.66 0.14
N ASN A 74 1.24 -9.83 -1.05
CA ASN A 74 1.11 -11.06 -1.85
C ASN A 74 2.46 -11.55 -2.39
N PRO A 75 3.50 -11.72 -1.56
CA PRO A 75 4.85 -11.94 -2.07
C PRO A 75 5.00 -13.26 -2.84
N HIS A 76 4.14 -14.24 -2.53
CA HIS A 76 4.07 -15.53 -3.22
C HIS A 76 3.63 -15.40 -4.69
N LEU A 77 2.89 -14.34 -5.05
CA LEU A 77 2.50 -14.07 -6.45
C LEU A 77 3.61 -13.41 -7.28
N TYR A 78 4.74 -13.06 -6.66
CA TYR A 78 5.89 -12.39 -7.29
C TYR A 78 7.11 -13.30 -7.41
N LYS A 79 6.93 -14.62 -7.25
CA LYS A 79 7.95 -15.65 -7.44
C LYS A 79 7.43 -16.66 -8.47
N PRO A 80 7.53 -16.36 -9.78
CA PRO A 80 6.99 -17.23 -10.80
C PRO A 80 7.90 -18.45 -11.03
N ASP A 81 7.35 -19.66 -10.87
CA ASP A 81 8.05 -20.92 -11.16
C ASP A 81 7.74 -21.44 -12.58
N THR A 82 6.67 -20.93 -13.20
CA THR A 82 6.23 -21.34 -14.54
C THR A 82 5.94 -20.12 -15.43
N VAL A 83 5.92 -20.33 -16.75
CA VAL A 83 5.55 -19.29 -17.74
C VAL A 83 4.13 -18.76 -17.48
N ASN A 84 3.22 -19.62 -17.04
CA ASN A 84 1.86 -19.21 -16.69
C ASN A 84 1.84 -18.33 -15.43
N ASP A 85 2.69 -18.62 -14.44
CA ASP A 85 2.83 -17.79 -13.25
C ASP A 85 3.43 -16.42 -13.61
N LEU A 86 4.41 -16.37 -14.51
CA LEU A 86 4.95 -15.12 -15.06
C LEU A 86 3.86 -14.29 -15.76
N TYR A 87 3.03 -14.93 -16.60
CA TYR A 87 1.92 -14.26 -17.27
C TYR A 87 0.90 -13.68 -16.28
N ASN A 88 0.54 -14.42 -15.24
CA ASN A 88 -0.36 -13.96 -14.19
C ASN A 88 0.24 -12.80 -13.38
N MET A 89 1.54 -12.87 -13.07
CA MET A 89 2.26 -11.79 -12.41
C MET A 89 2.25 -10.51 -13.25
N ILE A 90 2.52 -10.60 -14.56
CA ILE A 90 2.47 -9.45 -15.48
C ILE A 90 1.05 -8.88 -15.53
N LYS A 91 0.03 -9.72 -15.71
CA LYS A 91 -1.38 -9.29 -15.69
C LYS A 91 -1.73 -8.52 -14.42
N ARG A 92 -1.28 -8.99 -13.26
CA ARG A 92 -1.48 -8.35 -11.96
C ARG A 92 -0.79 -6.99 -11.89
N VAL A 93 0.46 -6.88 -12.37
CA VAL A 93 1.15 -5.58 -12.40
C VAL A 93 0.41 -4.58 -13.29
N LEU A 94 -0.16 -5.04 -14.40
CA LEU A 94 -0.92 -4.21 -15.33
C LEU A 94 -2.29 -3.74 -14.81
N THR A 95 -2.79 -4.27 -13.69
CA THR A 95 -4.05 -3.75 -13.10
C THR A 95 -3.87 -2.39 -12.44
N PHE A 96 -2.64 -2.04 -12.07
CA PHE A 96 -2.33 -0.75 -11.45
C PHE A 96 -2.11 0.32 -12.54
N ARG A 97 -2.87 1.41 -12.43
CA ARG A 97 -2.75 2.55 -13.35
C ARG A 97 -1.70 3.55 -12.87
N SER A 98 -1.02 4.19 -13.82
CA SER A 98 0.02 5.19 -13.57
C SER A 98 -0.52 6.61 -13.32
N ASP A 99 -1.80 6.85 -13.61
CA ASP A 99 -2.51 8.14 -13.46
C ASP A 99 -3.33 8.22 -12.15
N ARG A 100 -2.82 7.59 -11.09
CA ARG A 100 -3.49 7.53 -9.78
C ARG A 100 -2.51 7.73 -8.64
N PHE A 101 -3.02 8.36 -7.58
CA PHE A 101 -2.41 8.29 -6.26
C PHE A 101 -2.85 7.02 -5.55
N TYR A 102 -1.90 6.44 -4.84
CA TYR A 102 -2.11 5.27 -4.01
C TYR A 102 -1.70 5.58 -2.58
N LEU A 103 -2.61 5.26 -1.67
CA LEU A 103 -2.38 5.27 -0.25
C LEU A 103 -2.33 3.82 0.23
N ALA A 104 -1.19 3.42 0.78
CA ALA A 104 -0.97 2.08 1.29
C ALA A 104 -0.75 2.16 2.80
N LEU A 105 -1.77 1.73 3.55
CA LEU A 105 -1.73 1.66 5.00
C LEU A 105 -1.26 0.27 5.43
N ASP A 106 -0.19 0.21 6.21
CA ASP A 106 0.22 -1.03 6.87
C ASP A 106 -0.78 -1.36 8.00
N SER A 107 -1.62 -2.37 7.80
CA SER A 107 -2.63 -2.77 8.79
C SER A 107 -2.07 -3.54 9.99
N ARG A 108 -0.76 -3.86 9.98
CA ARG A 108 -0.08 -4.76 10.93
C ARG A 108 -0.64 -6.17 11.02
N GLU A 109 -1.68 -6.49 10.24
CA GLU A 109 -2.18 -7.84 10.09
C GLU A 109 -1.12 -8.67 9.38
N THR A 110 -0.74 -9.79 9.99
CA THR A 110 0.24 -10.72 9.41
C THR A 110 -0.47 -11.96 8.90
N GLY A 111 -0.09 -12.40 7.70
CA GLY A 111 -0.63 -13.59 7.05
C GLY A 111 0.49 -14.52 6.57
N LEU A 112 0.10 -15.72 6.16
CA LEU A 112 1.00 -16.72 5.57
C LEU A 112 0.52 -17.08 4.17
N GLY A 113 1.35 -16.78 3.18
CA GLY A 113 1.12 -17.21 1.80
C GLY A 113 1.64 -18.62 1.61
N VAL A 114 0.81 -19.53 1.08
CA VAL A 114 1.23 -20.88 0.67
C VAL A 114 1.15 -21.00 -0.84
N ARG A 115 2.30 -20.99 -1.52
CA ARG A 115 2.43 -21.09 -2.99
C ARG A 115 1.45 -20.20 -3.77
N ARG A 116 0.30 -20.74 -4.19
CA ARG A 116 -0.70 -20.08 -5.06
C ARG A 116 -1.91 -19.51 -4.33
N HIS A 117 -2.04 -19.75 -3.01
CA HIS A 117 -3.20 -19.34 -2.22
C HIS A 117 -2.75 -18.59 -0.95
N GLY A 118 -3.29 -17.39 -0.75
CA GLY A 118 -3.19 -16.69 0.53
C GLY A 118 -4.17 -17.31 1.52
N LEU A 119 -3.68 -17.86 2.62
CA LEU A 119 -4.52 -18.35 3.71
C LEU A 119 -4.52 -17.28 4.80
N SER A 120 -5.49 -16.37 4.77
CA SER A 120 -5.74 -15.43 5.86
C SER A 120 -6.38 -16.15 7.05
N ASN A 121 -6.04 -15.76 8.28
CA ASN A 121 -6.64 -16.22 9.55
C ASN A 121 -6.35 -17.67 10.00
N LEU A 122 -5.20 -18.26 9.69
CA LEU A 122 -4.81 -19.56 10.27
C LEU A 122 -4.37 -19.44 11.75
N PRO A 123 -4.84 -20.32 12.66
CA PRO A 123 -4.34 -20.40 14.03
C PRO A 123 -2.83 -20.69 14.08
N SER A 124 -2.12 -20.03 15.01
CA SER A 124 -0.66 -20.11 15.16
C SER A 124 -0.09 -21.53 15.22
N SER A 125 -0.82 -22.48 15.83
CA SER A 125 -0.42 -23.88 15.93
C SER A 125 -0.32 -24.61 14.58
N LYS A 126 -1.20 -24.31 13.62
CA LYS A 126 -1.16 -24.90 12.28
C LYS A 126 -0.08 -24.25 11.41
N LEU A 127 0.20 -22.97 11.66
CA LEU A 127 1.27 -22.23 10.98
C LEU A 127 2.64 -22.82 11.29
N SER A 128 2.92 -23.09 12.56
CA SER A 128 4.20 -23.68 12.98
C SER A 128 4.44 -25.07 12.38
N GLN A 129 3.39 -25.87 12.19
CA GLN A 129 3.52 -27.21 11.57
C GLN A 129 3.85 -27.13 10.08
N LEU A 130 3.24 -26.18 9.34
CA LEU A 130 3.54 -25.95 7.92
C LEU A 130 4.94 -25.37 7.71
N GLU A 131 5.35 -24.41 8.55
CA GLU A 131 6.70 -23.85 8.52
C GLU A 131 7.78 -24.90 8.83
N GLN A 132 7.49 -25.83 9.75
CA GLN A 132 8.41 -26.93 10.08
C GLN A 132 8.49 -27.98 8.96
N ALA A 133 7.38 -28.22 8.26
CA ALA A 133 7.32 -29.23 7.21
C ALA A 133 8.07 -28.80 5.94
N ASP A 134 7.93 -27.54 5.52
CA ASP A 134 8.70 -26.97 4.41
C ASP A 134 8.73 -25.43 4.48
N PRO A 135 9.82 -24.84 5.02
CA PRO A 135 9.98 -23.39 5.13
C PRO A 135 9.90 -22.64 3.78
N SER A 136 10.14 -23.35 2.65
CA SER A 136 10.06 -22.76 1.31
C SER A 136 8.62 -22.55 0.83
N LEU A 137 7.65 -23.22 1.46
CA LEU A 137 6.24 -23.15 1.11
C LEU A 137 5.49 -22.00 1.80
N THR A 138 6.09 -21.40 2.82
CA THR A 138 5.45 -20.43 3.70
C THR A 138 6.19 -19.10 3.66
N GLN A 139 5.52 -18.05 3.20
CA GLN A 139 6.06 -16.69 3.30
C GLN A 139 5.16 -15.82 4.16
N LYS A 140 5.68 -15.38 5.31
CA LYS A 140 5.03 -14.36 6.14
C LYS A 140 4.90 -13.07 5.35
N PHE A 141 3.75 -12.43 5.45
CA PHE A 141 3.49 -11.15 4.82
C PHE A 141 2.68 -10.25 5.73
N THR A 142 2.77 -8.95 5.51
CA THR A 142 1.91 -7.96 6.17
C THR A 142 0.90 -7.45 5.17
N THR A 143 -0.35 -7.33 5.58
CA THR A 143 -1.41 -6.81 4.72
C THR A 143 -1.31 -5.29 4.63
N MET A 144 -1.17 -4.79 3.41
CA MET A 144 -1.28 -3.37 3.10
C MET A 144 -2.68 -3.10 2.58
N ARG A 145 -3.42 -2.20 3.23
CA ARG A 145 -4.69 -1.71 2.71
C ARG A 145 -4.42 -0.62 1.68
N LEU A 146 -4.78 -0.89 0.43
CA LEU A 146 -4.53 -0.01 -0.69
C LEU A 146 -5.81 0.76 -1.05
N GLU A 147 -5.75 2.07 -0.94
CA GLU A 147 -6.77 2.98 -1.46
C GLU A 147 -6.22 3.70 -2.70
N GLN A 148 -7.09 3.89 -3.69
CA GLN A 148 -6.75 4.55 -4.94
C GLN A 148 -7.56 5.82 -5.11
N VAL A 149 -6.88 6.92 -5.39
CA VAL A 149 -7.50 8.22 -5.67
C VAL A 149 -7.18 8.59 -7.11
N ALA A 150 -8.21 8.77 -7.93
CA ALA A 150 -8.04 9.16 -9.32
C ALA A 150 -7.48 10.59 -9.38
N ASP A 151 -6.50 10.81 -10.24
CA ASP A 151 -5.90 12.13 -10.41
C ASP A 151 -5.60 12.42 -11.89
N LYS A 152 -5.32 13.68 -12.19
CA LYS A 152 -5.01 14.17 -13.53
C LYS A 152 -3.52 14.04 -13.88
N TYR A 153 -2.67 13.71 -12.91
CA TYR A 153 -1.22 13.70 -13.06
C TYR A 153 -0.64 12.29 -12.99
N VAL A 154 0.48 12.08 -13.69
CA VAL A 154 1.30 10.89 -13.52
C VAL A 154 2.32 11.20 -12.43
N VAL A 155 2.25 10.47 -11.33
CA VAL A 155 3.03 10.77 -10.13
C VAL A 155 4.20 9.81 -9.98
N SER A 156 5.37 10.36 -9.71
CA SER A 156 6.58 9.63 -9.36
C SER A 156 7.00 9.93 -7.92
N GLY A 157 7.64 8.95 -7.29
CA GLY A 157 8.07 9.03 -5.90
C GLY A 157 7.01 8.54 -4.91
N ASN A 158 7.41 8.57 -3.64
CA ASN A 158 6.59 8.19 -2.51
C ASN A 158 7.00 9.00 -1.27
N SER A 159 6.09 9.12 -0.32
CA SER A 159 6.36 9.63 1.02
C SER A 159 5.77 8.69 2.06
N GLN A 160 6.44 8.57 3.21
CA GLN A 160 5.99 7.75 4.33
C GLN A 160 5.54 8.67 5.45
N LEU A 161 4.34 8.42 5.95
CA LEU A 161 3.72 9.17 7.03
C LEU A 161 3.45 8.23 8.21
N GLN A 162 3.46 8.80 9.41
CA GLN A 162 3.07 8.11 10.63
C GLN A 162 1.69 8.60 11.05
N LEU A 163 0.75 7.67 11.19
CA LEU A 163 -0.65 7.91 11.55
C LEU A 163 -0.89 7.36 12.95
N VAL A 164 -1.40 8.14 13.90
CA VAL A 164 -1.79 7.63 15.23
C VAL A 164 -3.30 7.45 15.28
N ILE A 165 -3.75 6.25 15.62
CA ILE A 165 -5.16 5.93 15.86
C ILE A 165 -5.41 5.88 17.36
N ALA A 166 -6.42 6.63 17.81
CA ALA A 166 -6.85 6.66 19.20
C ALA A 166 -8.36 6.91 19.27
N ARG A 167 -9.12 5.96 19.85
CA ARG A 167 -10.58 6.06 19.95
C ARG A 167 -11.04 7.17 20.91
N ASN A 168 -10.26 7.50 21.95
CA ASN A 168 -10.60 8.52 22.95
C ASN A 168 -9.36 9.28 23.49
N LYS A 169 -9.49 10.60 23.59
CA LYS A 169 -9.10 11.37 24.77
C LYS A 169 -10.35 11.71 25.56
#